data_AF-A0A7C3B055-F1
#
_entry.id   AF-A0A7C3B055-F1
#
_cell.length_a   1.000
_cell.length_b   1.000
_cell.length_c   1.000
_cell.angle_alpha   90.00
_cell.angle_beta   90.00
_cell.angle_gamma   90.00
#
_symmetry.space_group_name_H-M   'P 1'
#
loop_
_entity.id
_entity.type
_entity.pdbx_description
1 polymer ?
#
loop_
_entity_poly.entity_id
_entity_poly.type
_entity_poly.pdbx_seq_one_letter_code
_entity_poly.pdbx_strand_id
1 'polypeptide(L)'
;MEWLVSLFVLFVLLVSLFAGLKEGAVRHFFNLVAVLIAIYIAGLSYYLIAGLLSFLPGENWENFIGFFVAFAIIVALLHLAFFLPRRLINKIWKRGLIYRLLGGALNAVDAGIGLVVFALVLNAFPIFDWLARWVAGSSIMTSLVNIFGFVQVLLPEIFRAAATVV
;
A
#
# COMPACT_ATOMS: atom_id res chain seq x y z
N MET A 1 2.24 -15.12 18.07
CA MET A 1 2.94 -14.61 16.86
C MET A 1 2.25 -13.37 16.30
N GLU A 2 0.92 -13.23 16.44
CA GLU A 2 0.17 -12.00 16.09
C GLU A 2 0.75 -10.71 16.69
N TRP A 3 1.21 -10.77 17.95
CA TRP A 3 1.88 -9.64 18.60
C TRP A 3 3.18 -9.21 17.90
N LEU A 4 3.90 -10.13 17.23
CA LEU A 4 5.08 -9.80 16.43
C LEU A 4 4.68 -9.02 15.18
N VAL A 5 3.57 -9.40 14.54
CA VAL A 5 3.03 -8.66 13.39
C VAL A 5 2.60 -7.26 13.84
N SER A 6 1.91 -7.13 14.96
CA SER A 6 1.57 -5.82 15.54
C SER A 6 2.81 -4.97 15.82
N LEU A 7 3.86 -5.54 16.43
CA LEU A 7 5.11 -4.83 16.69
C LEU A 7 5.80 -4.39 15.39
N PHE A 8 5.83 -5.26 14.38
CA PHE A 8 6.39 -4.96 13.07
C PHE A 8 5.62 -3.84 12.37
N VAL A 9 4.29 -3.89 12.38
CA VAL A 9 3.43 -2.85 11.80
C VAL A 9 3.66 -1.51 12.50
N LEU A 10 3.71 -1.49 13.83
CA LEU A 10 4.02 -0.28 14.59
C LEU A 10 5.40 0.28 14.23
N PHE A 11 6.40 -0.60 14.10
CA PHE A 11 7.75 -0.22 13.68
C PHE A 11 7.74 0.41 12.28
N VAL A 12 7.06 -0.21 11.30
CA VAL A 12 6.94 0.32 9.94
C VAL A 12 6.27 1.70 9.95
N LEU A 13 5.20 1.90 10.72
CA LEU A 13 4.51 3.18 10.82
C LEU A 13 5.41 4.26 11.46
N LEU A 14 6.15 3.93 12.52
CA LEU A 14 7.08 4.86 13.16
C LEU A 14 8.24 5.24 12.23
N VAL A 15 8.87 4.25 11.60
CA VAL A 15 9.95 4.51 10.63
C VAL A 15 9.43 5.34 9.46
N SER A 16 8.23 5.03 8.96
CA SER A 16 7.56 5.81 7.91
C SER A 16 7.33 7.26 8.34
N LEU A 17 6.82 7.48 9.56
CA LEU A 17 6.63 8.83 10.10
C LEU A 17 7.96 9.62 10.07
N PHE A 18 9.04 9.05 10.63
CA PHE A 18 10.34 9.72 10.67
C PHE A 18 10.98 9.93 9.29
N ALA A 19 10.80 8.97 8.38
CA ALA A 19 11.23 9.12 6.99
C ALA A 19 10.50 10.29 6.32
N GLY A 20 9.19 10.42 6.56
CA GLY A 20 8.37 11.47 5.97
C GLY A 20 8.74 12.88 6.43
N LEU A 21 9.22 13.02 7.68
CA LEU A 21 9.72 14.29 8.21
C LEU A 21 10.94 14.83 7.44
N LYS A 22 11.69 13.98 6.73
CA LYS A 22 12.88 14.37 5.96
C LYS A 22 12.54 14.85 4.54
N GLU A 23 11.59 14.19 3.89
CA GLU A 23 11.31 14.43 2.47
C GLU A 23 10.18 15.46 2.24
N GLY A 24 9.27 15.56 3.20
CA GLY A 24 8.27 16.62 3.34
C GLY A 24 7.00 16.47 2.50
N ALA A 25 6.03 17.35 2.77
CA ALA A 25 4.62 17.17 2.40
C ALA A 25 4.36 16.94 0.90
N VAL A 26 4.98 17.72 0.02
CA VAL A 26 4.72 17.65 -1.43
C VAL A 26 5.04 16.27 -1.97
N ARG A 27 6.18 15.69 -1.56
CA ARG A 27 6.58 14.36 -2.04
C ARG A 27 5.55 13.30 -1.64
N HIS A 28 5.18 13.26 -0.37
CA HIS A 28 4.27 12.24 0.14
C HIS A 28 2.84 12.45 -0.32
N PHE A 29 2.42 13.69 -0.60
CA PHE A 29 1.12 13.97 -1.21
C PHE A 29 1.03 13.34 -2.61
N PHE A 30 2.00 13.61 -3.49
CA PHE A 30 2.01 13.00 -4.82
C PHE A 30 2.20 11.48 -4.77
N ASN A 31 2.96 10.97 -3.78
CA ASN A 31 3.10 9.54 -3.54
C ASN A 31 1.75 8.90 -3.20
N LEU A 32 1.05 9.48 -2.23
CA LEU A 32 -0.24 9.01 -1.76
C LEU A 32 -1.26 8.98 -2.91
N VAL A 33 -1.33 10.06 -3.70
CA VAL A 33 -2.20 10.11 -4.88
C VAL A 33 -1.82 9.03 -5.90
N ALA A 34 -0.52 8.83 -6.16
CA ALA A 34 -0.05 7.78 -7.06
C ALA A 34 -0.42 6.38 -6.55
N VAL A 35 -0.24 6.12 -5.26
CA VAL A 35 -0.58 4.85 -4.61
C VAL A 35 -2.08 4.59 -4.71
N LEU A 36 -2.94 5.57 -4.41
CA LEU A 36 -4.39 5.41 -4.51
C LEU A 36 -4.85 5.06 -5.93
N ILE A 37 -4.33 5.75 -6.94
CA ILE A 37 -4.64 5.48 -8.34
C ILE A 37 -4.08 4.09 -8.73
N ALA A 38 -2.86 3.77 -8.32
CA ALA A 38 -2.22 2.51 -8.62
C ALA A 38 -2.95 1.32 -8.00
N ILE A 39 -3.47 1.43 -6.78
CA ILE A 39 -4.29 0.37 -6.14
C ILE A 39 -5.47 0.03 -7.03
N TYR A 40 -6.21 1.04 -7.47
CA TYR A 40 -7.39 0.86 -8.32
C TYR A 40 -7.03 0.23 -9.67
N ILE A 41 -6.04 0.78 -10.37
CA ILE A 41 -5.66 0.28 -11.71
C ILE A 41 -5.01 -1.10 -11.62
N ALA A 42 -4.19 -1.36 -10.60
CA ALA A 42 -3.57 -2.67 -10.40
C ALA A 42 -4.61 -3.73 -10.08
N GLY A 43 -5.59 -3.41 -9.24
CA GLY A 43 -6.74 -4.29 -8.99
C GLY A 43 -7.49 -4.66 -10.27
N LEU A 44 -7.63 -3.73 -11.22
CA LEU A 44 -8.27 -4.01 -12.50
C LEU A 44 -7.39 -4.75 -13.51
N SER A 45 -6.07 -4.68 -13.41
CA SER A 45 -5.16 -5.15 -14.46
C SER A 45 -4.24 -6.30 -14.04
N TYR A 46 -4.25 -6.72 -12.77
CA TYR A 46 -3.32 -7.73 -12.27
C TYR A 46 -3.39 -9.07 -13.03
N TYR A 47 -4.56 -9.47 -13.53
CA TYR A 47 -4.74 -10.73 -14.26
C TYR A 47 -3.91 -10.77 -15.55
N LEU A 48 -3.64 -9.62 -16.18
CA LEU A 48 -2.79 -9.53 -17.37
C LEU A 48 -1.36 -9.95 -17.04
N ILE A 49 -0.86 -9.51 -15.88
CA ILE A 49 0.47 -9.88 -15.40
C ILE A 49 0.46 -11.32 -14.85
N ALA A 50 -0.59 -11.72 -14.13
CA ALA A 50 -0.74 -13.08 -13.61
C ALA A 50 -0.68 -14.12 -14.74
N GLY A 51 -1.33 -13.86 -15.88
CA GLY A 51 -1.26 -14.75 -17.05
C GLY A 51 0.16 -14.94 -17.59
N LEU A 52 0.99 -13.89 -17.56
CA LEU A 52 2.41 -13.97 -17.93
C LEU A 52 3.26 -14.73 -16.90
N LEU A 53 2.78 -14.82 -15.66
CA LEU A 53 3.41 -15.51 -14.53
C LEU A 53 2.87 -16.92 -14.29
N SER A 54 2.07 -17.46 -15.20
CA SER A 54 1.48 -18.80 -15.13
C SER A 54 2.49 -19.95 -15.02
N PHE A 55 3.78 -19.67 -15.24
CA PHE A 55 4.86 -20.63 -15.02
C PHE A 55 5.24 -20.81 -13.54
N LEU A 56 4.75 -19.95 -12.63
CA LEU A 56 5.09 -20.03 -11.21
C LEU A 56 4.37 -21.20 -10.53
N PRO A 57 5.10 -22.05 -9.79
CA PRO A 57 4.48 -23.16 -9.08
C PRO A 57 3.75 -22.68 -7.82
N GLY A 58 2.60 -23.29 -7.54
CA GLY A 58 1.85 -23.11 -6.30
C GLY A 58 0.57 -22.30 -6.47
N GLU A 59 -0.37 -22.53 -5.55
CA GLU A 59 -1.68 -21.89 -5.58
C GLU A 59 -1.55 -20.39 -5.34
N ASN A 60 -2.24 -19.57 -6.15
CA ASN A 60 -2.36 -18.12 -6.02
C ASN A 60 -1.07 -17.28 -6.19
N TRP A 61 0.11 -17.89 -6.37
CA TRP A 61 1.38 -17.16 -6.54
C TRP A 61 1.36 -16.20 -7.73
N GLU A 62 0.81 -16.64 -8.86
CA GLU A 62 0.66 -15.83 -10.07
C GLU A 62 -0.19 -14.57 -9.83
N ASN A 63 -1.27 -14.69 -9.07
CA ASN A 63 -2.19 -13.59 -8.77
C ASN A 63 -1.58 -12.62 -7.75
N PHE A 64 -0.97 -13.16 -6.69
CA PHE A 64 -0.29 -12.37 -5.66
C PHE A 64 0.85 -11.55 -6.25
N ILE A 65 1.78 -12.21 -6.95
CA ILE A 65 2.92 -11.53 -7.57
C ILE A 65 2.43 -10.63 -8.72
N GLY A 66 1.47 -11.09 -9.52
CA GLY A 66 0.88 -10.32 -10.61
C GLY A 66 0.33 -8.98 -10.15
N PHE A 67 -0.36 -8.95 -9.00
CA PHE A 67 -0.85 -7.71 -8.40
C PHE A 67 0.29 -6.76 -8.03
N PHE A 68 1.30 -7.22 -7.29
CA PHE A 68 2.39 -6.35 -6.86
C PHE A 68 3.26 -5.87 -8.01
N VAL A 69 3.45 -6.69 -9.04
CA VAL A 69 4.18 -6.28 -10.25
C VAL A 69 3.37 -5.24 -11.03
N ALA A 70 2.07 -5.45 -11.25
CA ALA A 70 1.20 -4.46 -11.89
C ALA A 70 1.20 -3.14 -11.10
N PHE A 71 1.03 -3.22 -9.78
CA PHE A 71 1.08 -2.08 -8.88
C PHE A 71 2.41 -1.32 -8.99
N ALA A 72 3.55 -2.01 -8.94
CA ALA A 72 4.86 -1.39 -9.04
C ALA A 72 5.07 -0.68 -10.40
N ILE A 73 4.65 -1.31 -11.50
CA ILE A 73 4.73 -0.71 -12.84
C ILE A 73 3.88 0.57 -12.89
N ILE A 74 2.63 0.52 -12.41
CA ILE A 74 1.72 1.67 -12.44
C ILE A 74 2.23 2.80 -11.54
N VAL A 75 2.70 2.49 -10.33
CA VAL A 75 3.33 3.47 -9.43
C VAL A 75 4.53 4.13 -10.10
N ALA A 76 5.39 3.37 -10.77
CA ALA A 76 6.54 3.92 -11.50
C ALA A 76 6.11 4.88 -12.63
N LEU A 77 5.10 4.51 -13.41
CA LEU A 77 4.53 5.36 -14.46
C LEU A 77 3.92 6.65 -13.89
N LEU A 78 3.16 6.54 -12.80
CA LEU A 78 2.56 7.70 -12.13
C LEU A 78 3.62 8.61 -11.52
N HIS A 79 4.70 8.07 -10.97
CA HIS A 79 5.83 8.87 -10.50
C HIS A 79 6.49 9.65 -11.63
N LEU A 80 6.65 9.04 -12.79
CA LEU A 80 7.18 9.71 -13.97
C LEU A 80 6.23 10.84 -14.42
N ALA A 81 4.93 10.57 -14.47
CA ALA A 81 3.91 11.57 -14.80
C ALA A 81 3.88 12.73 -13.79
N PHE A 82 3.97 12.43 -12.50
CA PHE A 82 3.95 13.43 -11.43
C PHE A 82 5.28 14.13 -11.18
N PHE A 83 6.34 13.74 -11.88
CA PHE A 83 7.67 14.32 -11.70
C PHE A 83 7.70 15.84 -11.92
N LEU A 84 7.08 16.30 -13.01
CA LEU A 84 7.06 17.72 -13.38
C LEU A 84 6.19 18.56 -12.42
N PRO A 85 4.91 18.24 -12.16
CA PRO A 85 4.09 19.03 -11.24
C PRO A 85 4.65 19.03 -9.82
N ARG A 86 5.21 17.90 -9.37
CA ARG A 86 5.88 17.80 -8.07
C ARG A 86 7.04 18.77 -7.95
N ARG A 87 7.90 18.88 -8.98
CA ARG A 87 9.03 19.83 -8.98
C ARG A 87 8.57 21.28 -8.92
N LEU A 88 7.48 21.63 -9.61
CA LEU A 88 6.95 22.99 -9.61
C LEU A 88 6.39 23.37 -8.24
N ILE A 89 5.53 22.54 -7.65
CA ILE A 89 4.92 22.82 -6.35
C ILE A 89 5.97 22.83 -5.24
N ASN A 90 6.97 21.95 -5.30
CA ASN A 90 8.04 21.92 -4.30
C ASN A 90 8.92 23.18 -4.31
N LYS A 91 8.99 23.93 -5.41
CA LYS A 91 9.67 25.23 -5.45
C LYS A 91 8.86 26.33 -4.74
N ILE A 92 7.53 26.25 -4.80
CA ILE A 92 6.62 27.25 -4.22
C ILE A 92 6.53 27.08 -2.70
N TRP A 93 6.56 25.84 -2.22
CA TRP A 93 6.38 25.54 -0.80
C TRP A 93 7.69 25.73 -0.01
N LYS A 94 7.65 26.56 1.03
CA LYS A 94 8.79 26.79 1.93
C LYS A 94 9.03 25.56 2.83
N ARG A 95 10.30 25.18 3.02
CA ARG A 95 10.76 24.04 3.84
C ARG A 95 10.62 24.26 5.36
N GLY A 96 9.46 24.70 5.83
CA GLY A 96 9.19 24.96 7.25
C GLY A 96 8.89 23.71 8.08
N LEU A 97 8.69 23.89 9.39
CA LEU A 97 8.30 22.81 10.31
C LEU A 97 7.00 22.12 9.87
N ILE A 98 5.99 22.90 9.48
CA ILE A 98 4.69 22.38 9.02
C ILE A 98 4.86 21.48 7.78
N TYR A 99 5.74 21.87 6.84
CA TYR A 99 6.04 21.07 5.65
C TYR A 99 6.63 19.69 6.00
N ARG A 100 7.45 19.62 7.06
CA ARG A 100 8.03 18.37 7.53
C ARG A 100 7.01 17.52 8.28
N LEU A 101 6.25 18.11 9.20
CA LEU A 101 5.21 17.41 9.97
C LEU A 101 4.14 16.80 9.05
N LEU A 102 3.65 17.57 8.08
CA LEU A 102 2.72 17.06 7.07
C LEU A 102 3.35 15.95 6.23
N GLY A 103 4.64 16.06 5.88
CA GLY A 103 5.37 14.98 5.21
C GLY A 103 5.40 13.69 6.04
N GLY A 104 5.67 13.79 7.34
CA GLY A 104 5.62 12.65 8.26
C GLY A 104 4.24 12.00 8.31
N ALA A 105 3.20 12.81 8.55
CA ALA A 105 1.82 12.33 8.63
C ALA A 105 1.37 11.65 7.33
N LEU A 106 1.64 12.27 6.17
CA LEU A 106 1.29 11.72 4.87
C LEU A 106 2.04 10.41 4.58
N ASN A 107 3.32 10.30 4.97
CA ASN A 107 4.06 9.05 4.78
C ASN A 107 3.54 7.93 5.69
N ALA A 108 3.17 8.25 6.93
CA ALA A 108 2.56 7.28 7.83
C ALA A 108 1.22 6.78 7.30
N VAL A 109 0.38 7.67 6.74
CA VAL A 109 -0.86 7.31 6.05
C VAL A 109 -0.58 6.41 4.85
N ASP A 110 0.37 6.78 4.00
CA ASP A 110 0.75 6.02 2.82
C ASP A 110 1.25 4.61 3.16
N ALA A 111 2.10 4.49 4.19
CA ALA A 111 2.53 3.20 4.72
C ALA A 111 1.37 2.37 5.30
N GLY A 112 0.44 3.01 6.01
CA GLY A 112 -0.77 2.36 6.52
C GLY A 112 -1.63 1.79 5.39
N ILE A 113 -1.83 2.55 4.32
CA ILE A 113 -2.53 2.08 3.12
C ILE A 113 -1.78 0.91 2.47
N GLY A 114 -0.46 1.00 2.31
CA GLY A 114 0.34 -0.08 1.76
C GLY A 114 0.23 -1.38 2.56
N LEU A 115 0.22 -1.29 3.90
CA LEU A 115 0.01 -2.43 4.79
C LEU A 115 -1.40 -3.03 4.64
N VAL A 116 -2.42 -2.19 4.51
CA VAL A 116 -3.81 -2.63 4.30
C VAL A 116 -3.95 -3.31 2.95
N VAL A 117 -3.42 -2.74 1.87
CA VAL A 117 -3.39 -3.37 0.55
C VAL A 117 -2.68 -4.72 0.63
N PHE A 118 -1.53 -4.79 1.30
CA PHE A 118 -0.81 -6.04 1.49
C PHE A 118 -1.65 -7.09 2.22
N ALA A 119 -2.31 -6.72 3.31
CA ALA A 119 -3.19 -7.63 4.03
C ALA A 119 -4.37 -8.11 3.18
N LEU A 120 -5.01 -7.21 2.43
CA LEU A 120 -6.14 -7.55 1.56
C LEU A 120 -5.71 -8.49 0.43
N VAL A 121 -4.57 -8.22 -0.22
CA VAL A 121 -4.03 -9.07 -1.30
C VAL A 121 -3.58 -10.42 -0.75
N LEU A 122 -2.93 -10.45 0.41
CA LEU A 122 -2.51 -11.70 1.07
C LEU A 122 -3.71 -12.56 1.47
N ASN A 123 -4.80 -11.96 1.96
CA ASN A 123 -6.02 -12.70 2.31
C ASN A 123 -6.78 -13.16 1.07
N ALA A 124 -6.78 -12.38 -0.02
CA ALA A 124 -7.40 -12.78 -1.28
C ALA A 124 -6.62 -13.91 -1.97
N PHE A 125 -5.29 -13.88 -1.86
CA PHE A 125 -4.36 -14.82 -2.49
C PHE A 125 -3.38 -15.36 -1.43
N PRO A 126 -3.84 -16.28 -0.55
CA PRO A 126 -2.99 -16.81 0.49
C PRO A 126 -1.88 -17.68 -0.11
N ILE A 127 -0.67 -17.12 -0.17
CA ILE A 127 0.55 -17.84 -0.57
C ILE A 127 1.13 -18.66 0.60
N PHE A 128 0.87 -18.23 1.84
CA PHE A 128 1.32 -18.86 3.07
C PHE A 128 0.22 -18.76 4.14
N ASP A 129 -0.45 -19.86 4.44
CA ASP A 129 -1.57 -19.89 5.40
C ASP A 129 -1.21 -19.40 6.79
N TRP A 130 0.03 -19.66 7.22
CA TRP A 130 0.50 -19.19 8.53
C TRP A 130 0.64 -17.66 8.56
N LEU A 131 1.08 -17.05 7.46
CA LEU A 131 1.26 -15.60 7.38
C LEU A 131 -0.09 -14.90 7.31
N ALA A 132 -1.00 -15.41 6.48
CA ALA A 132 -2.36 -14.90 6.39
C ALA A 132 -3.06 -14.91 7.76
N ARG A 133 -2.97 -16.01 8.50
CA ARG A 133 -3.51 -16.11 9.86
C ARG A 133 -2.90 -15.12 10.85
N TRP A 134 -1.58 -14.91 10.82
CA TRP A 134 -0.95 -13.95 11.73
C TRP A 134 -1.29 -12.50 11.40
N VAL A 135 -1.45 -12.18 10.12
CA VAL A 135 -1.89 -10.85 9.67
C VAL A 135 -3.34 -10.60 10.07
N ALA A 136 -4.23 -11.57 9.84
CA ALA A 136 -5.65 -11.48 10.21
C ALA A 136 -5.85 -11.41 11.74
N GLY A 137 -5.06 -12.14 12.54
CA GLY A 137 -5.15 -12.10 13.99
C GLY A 137 -4.52 -10.87 14.66
N SER A 138 -3.86 -9.98 13.91
CA SER A 138 -3.20 -8.80 14.46
C SER A 138 -4.19 -7.66 14.69
N SER A 139 -4.42 -7.29 15.95
CA SER A 139 -5.35 -6.22 16.33
C SER A 139 -5.04 -4.86 15.68
N ILE A 140 -3.75 -4.56 15.47
CA ILE A 140 -3.32 -3.34 14.78
C ILE A 140 -3.66 -3.42 13.29
N MET A 141 -3.52 -4.59 12.65
CA MET A 141 -3.90 -4.74 11.25
C MET A 141 -5.41 -4.61 11.06
N THR A 142 -6.21 -5.27 11.91
CA THR A 142 -7.68 -5.09 11.89
C THR A 142 -8.06 -3.62 12.09
N SER A 143 -7.40 -2.92 13.02
CA SER A 143 -7.61 -1.48 13.23
C SER A 143 -7.26 -0.64 11.99
N LEU A 144 -6.14 -0.95 11.32
CA LEU A 144 -5.75 -0.26 10.09
C LEU A 144 -6.73 -0.53 8.96
N VAL A 145 -7.17 -1.77 8.77
CA VAL A 145 -8.17 -2.14 7.75
C VAL A 145 -9.48 -1.39 8.00
N ASN A 146 -9.89 -1.24 9.26
CA ASN A 146 -11.08 -0.46 9.63
C ASN A 146 -10.91 1.05 9.33
N ILE A 147 -9.77 1.64 9.72
CA ILE A 147 -9.48 3.07 9.48
C ILE A 147 -9.40 3.35 7.97
N PHE A 148 -8.75 2.47 7.22
CA PHE A 148 -8.55 2.59 5.78
C PHE A 148 -9.57 1.76 4.98
N GLY A 149 -10.78 1.56 5.51
CA GLY A 149 -11.82 0.75 4.86
C GLY A 149 -12.17 1.22 3.45
N PHE A 150 -11.96 2.50 3.13
CA PHE A 150 -12.13 3.03 1.77
C PHE A 150 -11.20 2.36 0.74
N VAL A 151 -10.05 1.80 1.14
CA VAL A 151 -9.13 1.07 0.26
C VAL A 151 -9.82 -0.16 -0.34
N GLN A 152 -10.74 -0.80 0.41
CA GLN A 152 -11.52 -1.93 -0.09
C GLN A 152 -12.45 -1.52 -1.24
N VAL A 153 -12.97 -0.29 -1.20
CA VAL A 153 -13.82 0.24 -2.28
C VAL A 153 -13.00 0.49 -3.55
N LEU A 154 -11.71 0.82 -3.42
CA LEU A 154 -10.80 0.98 -4.55
C LEU A 154 -10.37 -0.34 -5.18
N LEU A 155 -10.53 -1.46 -4.48
CA LEU A 155 -10.19 -2.78 -5.02
C LEU A 155 -11.43 -3.47 -5.63
N PRO A 156 -11.23 -4.33 -6.65
CA PRO A 156 -12.29 -5.17 -7.21
C PRO A 156 -12.93 -6.12 -6.17
N GLU A 157 -14.12 -6.62 -6.48
CA GLU A 157 -14.95 -7.42 -5.57
C GLU A 157 -14.25 -8.65 -4.97
N ILE A 158 -13.40 -9.32 -5.75
CA ILE A 158 -12.55 -10.43 -5.31
C ILE A 158 -11.71 -10.11 -4.06
N PHE A 159 -11.21 -8.87 -3.93
CA PHE A 159 -10.45 -8.44 -2.75
C PHE A 159 -11.37 -8.00 -1.60
N ARG A 160 -12.61 -7.59 -1.90
CA ARG A 160 -13.61 -7.22 -0.89
C ARG A 160 -14.13 -8.45 -0.16
N ALA A 161 -14.31 -9.56 -0.86
CA ALA A 161 -14.69 -10.84 -0.26
C ALA A 161 -13.63 -11.36 0.73
N ALA A 162 -12.36 -11.04 0.52
CA ALA A 162 -11.28 -11.38 1.45
C ALA A 162 -11.25 -10.52 2.71
N ALA A 163 -11.85 -9.32 2.67
CA ALA A 163 -11.85 -8.37 3.78
C ALA A 163 -12.84 -8.74 4.89
N THR A 164 -13.89 -9.53 4.59
CA THR A 164 -14.89 -9.96 5.57
C THR A 164 -14.40 -11.02 6.54
N VAL A 165 -13.18 -11.54 6.32
CA VAL A 165 -12.53 -12.57 7.13
C VAL A 165 -11.52 -11.98 8.13
N VAL A 166 -11.28 -10.65 8.07
CA VAL A 166 -10.33 -9.92 8.93
C VAL A 166 -11.04 -9.21 10.09
#